data_AF-A0A817C682-F1
#
_entry.id   AF-A0A817C682-F1
#
_cell.length_a   1.000
_cell.length_b   1.000
_cell.length_c   1.000
_cell.angle_alpha   90.00
_cell.angle_beta   90.00
_cell.angle_gamma   90.00
#
_symmetry.space_group_name_H-M   'P 1'
#
loop_
_entity.id
_entity.type
_entity.pdbx_description
1 polymer ?
#
loop_
_entity_poly.entity_id
_entity_poly.type
_entity_poly.pdbx_seq_one_letter_code
_entity_poly.pdbx_strand_id
1 'polypeptide(L)'
;MTNIRNNEQSRVDIESAELLDADINVQMHPKSYYMPISVPSSIHNQFPNFVYGSHSSPPRSLLGQEKELSSLYVFSINQPFSIDGKTNHPLLISEDINGKAKRAYRLSSDRFLSRVTTGDHRVLATVKIYSNLAEIIQPLGKLPIEFSNEDWNDIRSDSVTLVGSNVTVTQQSITEKKKSLNNAQVNVRAPSSSNTETKFIKATMIDETRNLVKLIDKDISKEPIFFTTQPDHIVYDNELPQIKYYVNFTYDTTDAVYLSYLRSNLNWKTRYQLNLFENSKPATLIAMADIRNDGQSRIDIESAELLGGDINLEKYQKTHYMAGGYAKFESTYADMAPGAAGPPPPPSVGKGEELSGLYVFSINQPFSIDGKTNYLLPMFRPRVTVERYASISKHFYSAGNVNGKADRAYRLSPDRFLSRGNCIIRESDRLVGETSLPDVAAKNKHEFSIGQDADIVYKENSTLVSSYTTNTTSSPYGPKQSRTQSIYDVVLTLKNYKNRPVKVEYQQQVYGQSVKLIKTSNSNYTQEGSTIKATFTLASDEEKSISYKFEQVN
;
A
#
# COMPACT_ATOMS: atom_id res chain seq x y z
N MET A 1 -7.75 -43.49 64.89
CA MET A 1 -6.85 -44.56 65.40
C MET A 1 -6.17 -45.23 64.22
N THR A 2 -4.97 -45.76 64.44
CA THR A 2 -4.26 -46.74 63.59
C THR A 2 -3.85 -46.26 62.18
N ASN A 3 -2.68 -46.72 61.73
CA ASN A 3 -1.80 -46.11 60.72
C ASN A 3 -1.23 -47.22 59.80
N ILE A 4 -0.54 -46.87 58.69
CA ILE A 4 0.44 -47.72 57.94
C ILE A 4 -0.17 -48.95 57.19
N ARG A 5 0.22 -49.40 55.97
CA ARG A 5 1.15 -49.05 54.83
C ARG A 5 0.51 -49.64 53.53
N ASN A 6 0.99 -49.62 52.27
CA ASN A 6 2.23 -49.27 51.51
C ASN A 6 1.80 -48.44 50.25
N ASN A 7 2.61 -47.91 49.31
CA ASN A 7 4.03 -47.99 48.90
C ASN A 7 4.42 -49.12 47.89
N GLU A 8 4.31 -48.87 46.58
CA GLU A 8 4.90 -49.65 45.45
C GLU A 8 5.45 -48.70 44.36
N GLN A 9 6.48 -49.10 43.60
CA GLN A 9 7.33 -48.19 42.81
C GLN A 9 7.90 -48.88 41.56
N SER A 10 7.46 -48.48 40.36
CA SER A 10 7.86 -49.11 39.10
C SER A 10 9.22 -48.66 38.57
N ARG A 11 10.10 -49.62 38.28
CA ARG A 11 11.19 -49.47 37.33
C ARG A 11 10.67 -49.73 35.91
N VAL A 12 11.39 -49.19 34.92
CA VAL A 12 11.32 -49.63 33.52
C VAL A 12 12.74 -49.97 33.11
N ASP A 13 12.94 -51.16 32.56
CA ASP A 13 14.26 -51.66 32.15
C ASP A 13 14.65 -51.10 30.77
N ILE A 14 15.95 -51.13 30.48
CA ILE A 14 16.53 -50.63 29.21
C ILE A 14 17.05 -51.83 28.44
N GLU A 15 16.35 -52.22 27.37
CA GLU A 15 16.82 -53.27 26.45
C GLU A 15 17.79 -52.71 25.39
N SER A 16 18.59 -53.63 24.83
CA SER A 16 19.71 -53.36 23.94
C SER A 16 19.30 -53.09 22.49
N ALA A 17 20.09 -52.27 21.79
CA ALA A 17 20.00 -52.12 20.34
C ALA A 17 20.93 -53.11 19.61
N GLU A 18 20.42 -53.79 18.58
CA GLU A 18 21.20 -54.66 17.70
C GLU A 18 22.00 -53.86 16.66
N LEU A 19 23.12 -54.44 16.21
CA LEU A 19 23.86 -54.01 15.02
C LEU A 19 23.59 -55.01 13.88
N LEU A 20 23.29 -54.48 12.69
CA LEU A 20 23.12 -55.26 11.46
C LEU A 20 24.00 -54.65 10.35
N ASP A 21 25.08 -55.35 10.01
CA ASP A 21 25.87 -55.07 8.82
C ASP A 21 25.18 -55.65 7.57
N ALA A 22 25.05 -54.85 6.51
CA ALA A 22 24.58 -55.31 5.21
C ALA A 22 25.11 -54.38 4.09
N ASP A 23 25.91 -54.94 3.18
CA ASP A 23 26.35 -54.22 1.97
C ASP A 23 25.19 -53.99 0.99
N ILE A 24 25.11 -52.78 0.43
CA ILE A 24 24.13 -52.42 -0.61
C ILE A 24 24.88 -51.88 -1.83
N ASN A 25 24.80 -52.61 -2.95
CA ASN A 25 25.30 -52.15 -4.25
C ASN A 25 24.24 -51.30 -4.96
N VAL A 26 24.64 -50.14 -5.50
CA VAL A 26 23.77 -49.25 -6.29
C VAL A 26 24.41 -48.99 -7.65
N GLN A 27 23.67 -49.26 -8.73
CA GLN A 27 24.13 -49.11 -10.10
C GLN A 27 23.49 -47.86 -10.73
N MET A 28 24.31 -46.93 -11.25
CA MET A 28 23.83 -45.67 -11.85
C MET A 28 24.05 -45.63 -13.37
N HIS A 29 23.10 -45.04 -14.09
CA HIS A 29 23.23 -44.68 -15.51
C HIS A 29 22.93 -43.18 -15.72
N PRO A 30 23.89 -42.38 -16.20
CA PRO A 30 23.66 -40.96 -16.52
C PRO A 30 23.39 -40.73 -18.02
N LYS A 31 22.51 -39.76 -18.34
CA LYS A 31 22.58 -38.96 -19.59
C LYS A 31 21.60 -37.78 -19.58
N SER A 32 22.15 -36.58 -19.39
CA SER A 32 21.48 -35.30 -19.67
C SER A 32 22.50 -34.39 -20.38
N TYR A 33 22.14 -33.84 -21.53
CA TYR A 33 23.02 -32.94 -22.29
C TYR A 33 22.77 -31.48 -21.89
N TYR A 34 23.85 -30.71 -21.73
CA TYR A 34 23.82 -29.24 -21.67
C TYR A 34 24.47 -28.66 -22.92
N MET A 35 23.89 -27.57 -23.45
CA MET A 35 24.54 -26.69 -24.41
C MET A 35 24.90 -25.37 -23.72
N PRO A 36 26.11 -24.81 -23.92
CA PRO A 36 26.47 -23.49 -23.42
C PRO A 36 25.95 -22.37 -24.33
N ILE A 37 25.53 -21.26 -23.74
CA ILE A 37 25.31 -19.98 -24.44
C ILE A 37 26.54 -19.10 -24.21
N SER A 38 27.13 -18.58 -25.28
CA SER A 38 28.29 -17.69 -25.23
C SER A 38 27.90 -16.23 -25.00
N VAL A 39 28.71 -15.50 -24.24
CA VAL A 39 28.56 -14.04 -24.01
C VAL A 39 29.79 -13.33 -24.58
N PRO A 40 29.63 -12.36 -25.50
CA PRO A 40 30.75 -11.61 -26.05
C PRO A 40 31.19 -10.48 -25.10
N SER A 41 32.49 -10.41 -24.81
CA SER A 41 33.08 -9.39 -23.95
C SER A 41 33.80 -8.30 -24.75
N SER A 42 33.35 -7.03 -24.64
CA SER A 42 34.24 -5.84 -24.67
C SER A 42 33.45 -4.53 -24.64
N ILE A 43 33.90 -3.57 -23.82
CA ILE A 43 34.25 -2.18 -24.22
C ILE A 43 35.10 -1.57 -23.09
N HIS A 44 35.93 -0.58 -23.40
CA HIS A 44 37.07 -0.16 -22.57
C HIS A 44 36.81 1.14 -21.79
N ASN A 45 37.65 1.41 -20.78
CA ASN A 45 37.52 2.53 -19.85
C ASN A 45 37.72 3.91 -20.51
N GLN A 46 37.00 4.94 -20.03
CA GLN A 46 37.53 6.30 -19.89
C GLN A 46 36.66 7.19 -18.98
N PHE A 47 37.17 7.53 -17.79
CA PHE A 47 36.74 8.68 -16.99
C PHE A 47 37.95 9.19 -16.16
N PRO A 48 38.13 10.52 -15.99
CA PRO A 48 39.27 11.08 -15.27
C PRO A 48 39.02 11.18 -13.75
N ASN A 49 40.12 11.17 -12.98
CA ASN A 49 40.09 11.35 -11.53
C ASN A 49 39.68 12.78 -11.14
N PHE A 50 38.93 12.91 -10.03
CA PHE A 50 38.87 14.15 -9.25
C PHE A 50 39.53 13.93 -7.89
N VAL A 51 40.27 14.95 -7.43
CA VAL A 51 41.08 14.91 -6.20
C VAL A 51 40.43 15.76 -5.13
N TYR A 52 40.30 15.22 -3.92
CA TYR A 52 40.17 16.01 -2.69
C TYR A 52 41.01 15.37 -1.58
N GLY A 53 41.85 16.17 -0.93
CA GLY A 53 42.36 15.87 0.41
C GLY A 53 41.36 16.35 1.48
N SER A 54 41.66 16.30 2.78
CA SER A 54 42.74 15.66 3.54
C SER A 54 42.54 15.99 5.03
N HIS A 55 43.09 15.17 5.92
CA HIS A 55 43.14 15.35 7.40
C HIS A 55 41.87 15.06 8.22
N SER A 56 41.92 13.97 8.98
CA SER A 56 42.07 14.05 10.43
C SER A 56 42.71 12.75 10.96
N SER A 57 43.46 12.83 12.06
CA SER A 57 44.22 11.69 12.62
C SER A 57 43.55 11.12 13.88
N PRO A 58 43.58 9.80 14.13
CA PRO A 58 42.88 9.17 15.24
C PRO A 58 43.72 9.09 16.53
N PRO A 59 43.09 9.06 17.73
CA PRO A 59 43.75 8.72 18.98
C PRO A 59 43.49 7.26 19.43
N ARG A 60 44.57 6.47 19.46
CA ARG A 60 44.93 5.40 20.42
C ARG A 60 43.92 4.28 20.79
N SER A 61 44.44 3.05 20.68
CA SER A 61 43.94 1.81 21.28
C SER A 61 43.95 1.78 22.82
N LEU A 62 43.05 0.97 23.39
CA LEU A 62 43.25 0.29 24.68
C LEU A 62 42.96 -1.21 24.53
N LEU A 63 43.62 -2.04 25.35
CA LEU A 63 43.50 -3.50 25.32
C LEU A 63 42.32 -4.00 26.18
N GLY A 64 41.81 -5.17 25.81
CA GLY A 64 41.39 -6.20 26.77
C GLY A 64 39.89 -6.35 27.00
N GLN A 65 39.33 -7.43 26.44
CA GLN A 65 39.00 -8.63 27.22
C GLN A 65 38.63 -9.79 26.28
N GLU A 66 39.06 -11.00 26.63
CA GLU A 66 38.56 -12.22 26.01
C GLU A 66 37.14 -12.51 26.51
N LYS A 67 36.28 -13.04 25.64
CA LYS A 67 35.04 -13.70 26.04
C LYS A 67 34.69 -14.81 25.06
N GLU A 68 34.28 -15.94 25.60
CA GLU A 68 33.99 -17.14 24.83
C GLU A 68 32.80 -16.93 23.88
N LEU A 69 33.00 -17.27 22.61
CA LEU A 69 31.91 -17.40 21.64
C LEU A 69 31.59 -18.89 21.45
N SER A 70 30.44 -19.30 21.95
CA SER A 70 29.89 -20.63 21.71
C SER A 70 29.58 -20.81 20.22
N SER A 71 30.25 -21.77 19.58
CA SER A 71 30.16 -22.00 18.14
C SER A 71 28.82 -22.63 17.74
N LEU A 72 27.89 -21.81 17.27
CA LEU A 72 26.63 -22.26 16.70
C LEU A 72 26.87 -22.90 15.32
N TYR A 73 26.93 -24.23 15.25
CA TYR A 73 27.07 -24.96 13.99
C TYR A 73 25.78 -24.88 13.15
N VAL A 74 25.79 -23.98 12.17
CA VAL A 74 24.75 -23.91 11.13
C VAL A 74 25.01 -24.98 10.08
N PHE A 75 24.26 -26.09 10.15
CA PHE A 75 24.33 -27.16 9.15
C PHE A 75 23.57 -26.75 7.87
N SER A 76 24.30 -26.51 6.78
CA SER A 76 23.71 -26.38 5.45
C SER A 76 23.42 -27.77 4.87
N ILE A 77 22.14 -28.11 4.71
CA ILE A 77 21.70 -29.45 4.29
C ILE A 77 21.67 -29.55 2.76
N ASN A 78 22.84 -29.80 2.17
CA ASN A 78 22.99 -30.25 0.79
C ASN A 78 23.50 -31.71 0.78
N GLN A 79 22.67 -32.62 1.30
CA GLN A 79 22.94 -34.06 1.39
C GLN A 79 21.74 -34.83 0.81
N PRO A 80 21.96 -35.90 0.01
CA PRO A 80 20.87 -36.72 -0.48
C PRO A 80 20.25 -37.54 0.66
N PHE A 81 18.93 -37.50 0.78
CA PHE A 81 18.18 -38.39 1.67
C PHE A 81 17.83 -39.69 0.95
N SER A 82 17.93 -40.81 1.65
CA SER A 82 17.43 -42.11 1.18
C SER A 82 16.22 -42.54 2.01
N ILE A 83 15.29 -43.23 1.36
CA ILE A 83 14.10 -43.80 2.01
C ILE A 83 14.35 -45.28 2.22
N ASP A 84 14.18 -45.77 3.45
CA ASP A 84 14.23 -47.22 3.70
C ASP A 84 13.03 -47.91 3.03
N GLY A 85 13.31 -48.69 1.99
CA GLY A 85 12.30 -49.44 1.23
C GLY A 85 11.53 -50.50 2.02
N LYS A 86 11.88 -50.76 3.29
CA LYS A 86 11.10 -51.61 4.21
C LYS A 86 10.18 -50.83 5.15
N THR A 87 10.47 -49.57 5.46
CA THR A 87 9.72 -48.81 6.49
C THR A 87 9.24 -47.42 6.06
N ASN A 88 9.57 -46.95 4.85
CA ASN A 88 9.22 -45.64 4.29
C ASN A 88 9.63 -44.40 5.14
N HIS A 89 10.50 -44.57 6.14
CA HIS A 89 11.07 -43.43 6.87
C HIS A 89 12.29 -42.84 6.13
N PRO A 90 12.48 -41.50 6.17
CA PRO A 90 13.70 -40.88 5.69
C PRO A 90 14.87 -41.18 6.64
N LEU A 91 16.00 -41.58 6.07
CA LEU A 91 17.25 -41.78 6.79
C LEU A 91 18.25 -40.66 6.48
N LEU A 92 18.79 -40.05 7.54
CA LEU A 92 20.00 -39.23 7.44
C LEU A 92 21.21 -40.15 7.51
N ILE A 93 21.91 -40.29 6.40
CA ILE A 93 23.18 -41.02 6.31
C ILE A 93 24.30 -39.99 6.47
N SER A 94 25.24 -40.22 7.38
CA SER A 94 26.50 -39.47 7.40
C SER A 94 27.63 -40.28 6.77
N GLU A 95 28.16 -39.79 5.65
CA GLU A 95 29.39 -40.31 5.06
C GLU A 95 30.61 -39.71 5.76
N ASP A 96 31.74 -40.43 5.72
CA ASP A 96 33.04 -39.85 6.06
C ASP A 96 33.78 -39.32 4.82
N ILE A 97 34.95 -38.71 5.05
CA ILE A 97 35.75 -38.04 4.01
C ILE A 97 36.22 -38.98 2.87
N ASN A 98 35.98 -40.29 2.97
CA ASN A 98 36.29 -41.29 1.95
C ASN A 98 35.02 -41.91 1.32
N GLY A 99 33.83 -41.32 1.53
CA GLY A 99 32.58 -41.78 0.95
C GLY A 99 32.04 -43.09 1.55
N LYS A 100 32.45 -43.45 2.77
CA LYS A 100 31.85 -44.58 3.50
C LYS A 100 30.80 -44.09 4.48
N ALA A 101 29.57 -44.63 4.36
CA ALA A 101 28.49 -44.40 5.32
C ALA A 101 28.93 -44.86 6.71
N LYS A 102 28.97 -43.92 7.67
CA LYS A 102 29.53 -44.12 9.01
C LYS A 102 28.44 -44.32 10.07
N ARG A 103 27.29 -43.65 9.92
CA ARG A 103 26.07 -43.85 10.72
C ARG A 103 24.82 -43.51 9.90
N ALA A 104 23.75 -44.27 10.11
CA ALA A 104 22.40 -43.93 9.66
C ALA A 104 21.55 -43.52 10.87
N TYR A 105 20.91 -42.36 10.79
CA TYR A 105 20.08 -41.81 11.87
C TYR A 105 18.60 -41.94 11.51
N ARG A 106 17.88 -42.80 12.25
CA ARG A 106 16.42 -42.92 12.16
C ARG A 106 15.78 -41.78 12.96
N LEU A 107 15.16 -40.83 12.27
CA LEU A 107 14.45 -39.73 12.90
C LEU A 107 13.16 -40.24 13.55
N SER A 108 13.04 -40.11 14.89
CA SER A 108 11.75 -40.23 15.58
C SER A 108 10.88 -39.02 15.24
N SER A 109 9.62 -39.29 14.88
CA SER A 109 8.59 -38.28 14.58
C SER A 109 8.22 -37.39 15.76
N ASP A 110 8.51 -37.83 16.98
CA ASP A 110 7.72 -37.43 18.16
C ASP A 110 8.27 -36.19 18.87
N ARG A 111 9.17 -35.44 18.21
CA ARG A 111 9.79 -34.20 18.73
C ARG A 111 9.85 -33.03 17.75
N PHE A 112 9.12 -33.08 16.64
CA PHE A 112 9.01 -31.99 15.66
C PHE A 112 7.57 -31.47 15.43
N LEU A 113 6.69 -31.70 16.40
CA LEU A 113 5.33 -31.15 16.42
C LEU A 113 5.11 -30.22 17.63
N SER A 114 4.05 -29.42 17.55
CA SER A 114 3.61 -28.44 18.57
C SER A 114 4.62 -27.35 18.97
N ARG A 115 5.01 -26.51 18.01
CA ARG A 115 4.85 -25.06 18.21
C ARG A 115 3.71 -24.55 17.34
N VAL A 116 2.51 -25.08 17.58
CA VAL A 116 1.26 -24.57 17.00
C VAL A 116 1.04 -23.18 17.58
N THR A 117 1.16 -22.15 16.74
CA THR A 117 0.70 -20.79 17.06
C THR A 117 -0.80 -20.84 17.34
N THR A 118 -1.23 -20.16 18.41
CA THR A 118 -2.61 -20.24 18.89
C THR A 118 -3.56 -19.49 17.97
N GLY A 119 -4.10 -20.20 16.97
CA GLY A 119 -5.30 -19.81 16.25
C GLY A 119 -5.08 -19.03 14.97
N ASP A 120 -4.46 -19.65 13.96
CA ASP A 120 -4.65 -19.32 12.54
C ASP A 120 -6.13 -19.51 12.17
N HIS A 121 -6.98 -18.54 12.55
CA HIS A 121 -8.38 -18.49 12.17
C HIS A 121 -8.46 -18.05 10.71
N ARG A 122 -8.29 -19.02 9.80
CA ARG A 122 -8.63 -18.85 8.38
C ARG A 122 -10.12 -18.60 8.24
N VAL A 123 -10.51 -17.34 8.33
CA VAL A 123 -11.86 -16.90 8.05
C VAL A 123 -12.12 -17.13 6.56
N LEU A 124 -13.13 -17.93 6.25
CA LEU A 124 -13.68 -18.03 4.90
C LEU A 124 -14.50 -16.77 4.63
N ALA A 125 -13.79 -15.67 4.38
CA ALA A 125 -14.35 -14.34 4.19
C ALA A 125 -14.53 -14.02 2.70
N THR A 126 -15.75 -13.62 2.34
CA THR A 126 -16.00 -12.87 1.12
C THR A 126 -15.91 -11.38 1.46
N VAL A 127 -15.05 -10.64 0.77
CA VAL A 127 -14.72 -9.26 1.14
C VAL A 127 -15.03 -8.28 0.01
N LYS A 128 -15.94 -7.33 0.24
CA LYS A 128 -16.23 -6.25 -0.72
C LYS A 128 -15.42 -5.02 -0.36
N ILE A 129 -14.41 -4.68 -1.17
CA ILE A 129 -13.50 -3.56 -0.91
C ILE A 129 -13.94 -2.35 -1.74
N TYR A 130 -14.15 -1.23 -1.05
CA TYR A 130 -14.53 0.06 -1.61
C TYR A 130 -13.34 1.03 -1.56
N SER A 131 -13.50 2.24 -2.11
CA SER A 131 -12.43 3.25 -2.15
C SER A 131 -12.00 3.80 -0.77
N ASN A 132 -12.75 3.51 0.29
CA ASN A 132 -12.61 4.11 1.62
C ASN A 132 -12.93 3.17 2.80
N LEU A 133 -13.42 1.94 2.56
CA LEU A 133 -13.75 0.92 3.56
C LEU A 133 -13.93 -0.44 2.87
N ALA A 134 -14.14 -1.51 3.64
CA ALA A 134 -14.52 -2.83 3.13
C ALA A 134 -15.67 -3.43 3.95
N GLU A 135 -16.59 -4.14 3.30
CA GLU A 135 -17.53 -5.07 3.95
C GLU A 135 -16.86 -6.44 4.07
N ILE A 136 -16.78 -6.96 5.30
CA ILE A 136 -16.35 -8.33 5.58
C ILE A 136 -17.61 -9.19 5.76
N ILE A 137 -17.80 -10.20 4.92
CA ILE A 137 -18.88 -11.18 5.06
C ILE A 137 -18.27 -12.55 5.36
N GLN A 138 -18.60 -13.13 6.52
CA GLN A 138 -18.06 -14.41 6.97
C GLN A 138 -19.16 -15.30 7.58
N PRO A 139 -19.06 -16.64 7.53
CA PRO A 139 -19.98 -17.54 8.23
C PRO A 139 -20.12 -17.18 9.71
N LEU A 140 -21.35 -17.25 10.26
CA LEU A 140 -21.59 -16.92 11.66
C LEU A 140 -20.91 -17.92 12.60
N GLY A 141 -19.87 -17.45 13.29
CA GLY A 141 -19.17 -18.22 14.33
C GLY A 141 -19.98 -18.39 15.61
N LYS A 142 -19.38 -19.09 16.59
CA LYS A 142 -19.98 -19.28 17.92
C LYS A 142 -20.22 -17.95 18.62
N LEU A 143 -21.44 -17.73 19.11
CA LEU A 143 -21.79 -16.55 19.90
C LEU A 143 -21.33 -16.66 21.37
N PRO A 144 -21.00 -15.53 22.03
CA PRO A 144 -20.80 -14.21 21.43
C PRO A 144 -19.51 -14.16 20.59
N ILE A 145 -19.55 -13.42 19.48
CA ILE A 145 -18.36 -13.16 18.65
C ILE A 145 -17.40 -12.28 19.44
N GLU A 146 -16.12 -12.63 19.45
CA GLU A 146 -15.06 -11.88 20.12
C GLU A 146 -14.22 -11.11 19.09
N PHE A 147 -14.02 -9.82 19.33
CA PHE A 147 -13.10 -8.96 18.59
C PHE A 147 -11.99 -8.43 19.51
N SER A 148 -10.78 -8.28 18.96
CA SER A 148 -9.69 -7.57 19.61
C SER A 148 -10.00 -6.06 19.69
N ASN A 149 -9.40 -5.33 20.62
CA ASN A 149 -9.46 -3.86 20.64
C ASN A 149 -8.94 -3.24 19.33
N GLU A 150 -7.94 -3.86 18.71
CA GLU A 150 -7.29 -3.34 17.50
C GLU A 150 -8.22 -3.47 16.29
N ASP A 151 -8.79 -4.66 16.06
CA ASP A 151 -9.78 -4.88 15.01
C ASP A 151 -11.06 -4.07 15.26
N TRP A 152 -11.54 -4.00 16.49
CA TRP A 152 -12.74 -3.23 16.83
C TRP A 152 -12.56 -1.72 16.60
N ASN A 153 -11.35 -1.20 16.71
CA ASN A 153 -11.09 0.21 16.40
C ASN A 153 -11.20 0.55 14.92
N ASP A 154 -10.92 -0.42 14.03
CA ASP A 154 -11.08 -0.32 12.58
C ASP A 154 -12.54 -0.54 12.12
N ILE A 155 -13.35 -1.24 12.91
CA ILE A 155 -14.75 -1.59 12.61
C ILE A 155 -15.71 -0.43 12.90
N ARG A 156 -16.70 -0.21 12.02
CA ARG A 156 -17.86 0.64 12.30
C ARG A 156 -18.84 -0.13 13.19
N SER A 157 -18.92 0.20 14.48
CA SER A 157 -19.70 -0.57 15.47
C SER A 157 -21.19 -0.66 15.19
N ASP A 158 -21.76 0.32 14.49
CA ASP A 158 -23.15 0.39 14.02
C ASP A 158 -23.43 -0.44 12.76
N SER A 159 -22.37 -0.96 12.10
CA SER A 159 -22.49 -1.76 10.87
C SER A 159 -22.46 -3.27 11.10
N VAL A 160 -22.18 -3.73 12.32
CA VAL A 160 -22.06 -5.15 12.65
C VAL A 160 -23.46 -5.78 12.68
N THR A 161 -23.77 -6.65 11.73
CA THR A 161 -25.11 -7.21 11.54
C THR A 161 -25.06 -8.66 11.03
N LEU A 162 -26.21 -9.34 10.99
CA LEU A 162 -26.36 -10.66 10.38
C LEU A 162 -27.04 -10.54 9.01
N VAL A 163 -26.56 -11.31 8.03
CA VAL A 163 -27.11 -11.38 6.67
C VAL A 163 -27.37 -12.83 6.26
N GLY A 164 -28.43 -13.04 5.49
CA GLY A 164 -28.92 -14.34 5.01
C GLY A 164 -30.37 -14.20 4.51
N SER A 165 -30.86 -15.17 3.74
CA SER A 165 -32.11 -15.01 2.97
C SER A 165 -33.36 -14.77 3.82
N ASN A 166 -33.49 -15.42 4.97
CA ASN A 166 -34.59 -15.23 5.92
C ASN A 166 -34.08 -15.01 7.36
N VAL A 167 -33.14 -14.08 7.56
CA VAL A 167 -32.56 -13.79 8.89
C VAL A 167 -33.25 -12.58 9.52
N THR A 168 -33.94 -12.78 10.65
CA THR A 168 -34.52 -11.69 11.46
C THR A 168 -33.74 -11.53 12.75
N VAL A 169 -33.03 -10.41 12.93
CA VAL A 169 -32.38 -10.08 14.22
C VAL A 169 -33.42 -9.47 15.15
N THR A 170 -33.68 -10.14 16.28
CA THR A 170 -34.62 -9.68 17.31
C THR A 170 -33.93 -8.94 18.46
N GLN A 171 -32.63 -9.21 18.69
CA GLN A 171 -31.80 -8.45 19.63
C GLN A 171 -30.33 -8.45 19.19
N GLN A 172 -29.64 -7.36 19.44
CA GLN A 172 -28.18 -7.27 19.38
C GLN A 172 -27.67 -6.67 20.69
N SER A 173 -26.51 -7.13 21.16
CA SER A 173 -25.77 -6.46 22.24
C SER A 173 -24.28 -6.47 21.97
N ILE A 174 -23.62 -5.35 22.28
CA ILE A 174 -22.18 -5.15 22.18
C ILE A 174 -21.68 -4.90 23.60
N THR A 175 -20.79 -5.76 24.10
CA THR A 175 -20.23 -5.65 25.46
C THR A 175 -18.72 -5.51 25.38
N GLU A 176 -18.20 -4.34 25.75
CA GLU A 176 -16.77 -4.19 26.05
C GLU A 176 -16.43 -4.96 27.33
N LYS A 177 -15.35 -5.75 27.30
CA LYS A 177 -14.78 -6.37 28.50
C LYS A 177 -13.27 -6.24 28.47
N LYS A 178 -12.71 -5.59 29.49
CA LYS A 178 -11.32 -5.74 29.89
C LYS A 178 -11.24 -6.84 30.96
N LYS A 179 -10.33 -7.80 30.84
CA LYS A 179 -10.03 -8.71 31.95
C LYS A 179 -9.37 -7.87 33.05
N SER A 180 -10.00 -7.81 34.23
CA SER A 180 -9.46 -7.00 35.33
C SER A 180 -8.07 -7.48 35.76
N LEU A 181 -7.23 -6.51 36.11
CA LEU A 181 -5.91 -6.72 36.70
C LEU A 181 -5.97 -7.00 38.21
N ASN A 182 -7.14 -6.89 38.85
CA ASN A 182 -7.29 -7.16 40.27
C ASN A 182 -6.95 -8.62 40.60
N ASN A 183 -6.12 -8.81 41.62
CA ASN A 183 -5.42 -10.04 42.03
C ASN A 183 -4.27 -10.52 41.12
N ALA A 184 -3.88 -9.77 40.09
CA ALA A 184 -2.67 -10.06 39.33
C ALA A 184 -1.39 -9.81 40.17
N GLN A 185 -0.34 -10.59 39.92
CA GLN A 185 1.00 -10.28 40.44
C GLN A 185 1.66 -9.23 39.54
N VAL A 186 2.30 -8.25 40.19
CA VAL A 186 3.01 -7.13 39.57
C VAL A 186 4.28 -6.82 40.36
N ASN A 187 5.29 -6.30 39.69
CA ASN A 187 6.47 -5.74 40.33
C ASN A 187 6.31 -4.22 40.37
N VAL A 188 6.33 -3.62 41.56
CA VAL A 188 6.19 -2.16 41.72
C VAL A 188 7.49 -1.54 42.20
N ARG A 189 7.79 -0.31 41.76
CA ARG A 189 8.94 0.45 42.26
C ARG A 189 8.82 0.62 43.78
N ALA A 190 9.83 0.18 44.52
CA ALA A 190 9.83 0.25 45.97
C ALA A 190 9.83 1.73 46.42
N PRO A 191 9.03 2.12 47.44
CA PRO A 191 9.00 3.51 47.95
C PRO A 191 10.36 4.06 48.41
N SER A 192 11.31 3.19 48.72
CA SER A 192 12.69 3.53 49.10
C SER A 192 13.69 3.59 47.92
N SER A 193 13.23 3.41 46.68
CA SER A 193 14.09 3.52 45.48
C SER A 193 14.58 4.94 45.29
N SER A 194 15.88 5.13 45.04
CA SER A 194 16.42 6.42 44.62
C SER A 194 16.14 6.68 43.13
N ASN A 195 16.63 7.81 42.62
CA ASN A 195 16.68 8.08 41.17
C ASN A 195 17.89 7.44 40.46
N THR A 196 18.82 6.84 41.22
CA THR A 196 20.01 6.15 40.67
C THR A 196 19.88 4.62 40.72
N GLU A 197 19.02 4.08 41.59
CA GLU A 197 18.79 2.64 41.75
C GLU A 197 17.29 2.35 41.93
N THR A 198 16.67 1.86 40.86
CA THR A 198 15.24 1.51 40.83
C THR A 198 15.04 0.07 41.27
N LYS A 199 14.75 -0.14 42.56
CA LYS A 199 14.41 -1.47 43.08
C LYS A 199 12.93 -1.76 42.86
N PHE A 200 12.61 -2.90 42.27
CA PHE A 200 11.22 -3.39 42.19
C PHE A 200 10.95 -4.45 43.27
N ILE A 201 9.71 -4.48 43.77
CA ILE A 201 9.23 -5.43 44.80
C ILE A 201 7.90 -6.05 44.37
N LYS A 202 7.69 -7.33 44.73
CA LYS A 202 6.49 -8.07 44.32
C LYS A 202 5.25 -7.68 45.14
N ALA A 203 4.18 -7.38 44.41
CA ALA A 203 2.90 -6.99 44.96
C ALA A 203 1.74 -7.67 44.21
N THR A 204 0.58 -7.72 44.85
CA THR A 204 -0.70 -8.08 44.24
C THR A 204 -1.48 -6.80 43.94
N MET A 205 -1.93 -6.62 42.70
CA MET A 205 -2.87 -5.55 42.36
C MET A 205 -4.21 -5.78 43.07
N ILE A 206 -4.75 -4.78 43.77
CA ILE A 206 -6.01 -4.86 44.52
C ILE A 206 -7.11 -4.04 43.84
N ASP A 207 -6.77 -2.86 43.32
CA ASP A 207 -7.66 -2.00 42.54
C ASP A 207 -6.88 -1.26 41.45
N GLU A 208 -7.01 -1.75 40.21
CA GLU A 208 -6.36 -1.19 39.03
C GLU A 208 -6.81 0.25 38.71
N THR A 209 -7.99 0.69 39.17
CA THR A 209 -8.51 2.04 38.95
C THR A 209 -7.78 3.08 39.81
N ARG A 210 -7.27 2.64 40.97
CA ARG A 210 -6.54 3.47 41.94
C ARG A 210 -5.05 3.12 42.03
N ASN A 211 -4.57 2.19 41.19
CA ASN A 211 -3.23 1.57 41.29
C ASN A 211 -2.91 1.09 42.72
N LEU A 212 -3.92 0.59 43.44
CA LEU A 212 -3.76 0.11 44.82
C LEU A 212 -3.16 -1.28 44.79
N VAL A 213 -1.99 -1.43 45.41
CA VAL A 213 -1.25 -2.70 45.47
C VAL A 213 -1.03 -3.14 46.92
N LYS A 214 -0.99 -4.46 47.13
CA LYS A 214 -0.68 -5.12 48.39
C LYS A 214 0.69 -5.78 48.28
N LEU A 215 1.61 -5.47 49.19
CA LEU A 215 2.92 -6.09 49.23
C LEU A 215 2.82 -7.61 49.48
N ILE A 216 3.56 -8.42 48.71
CA ILE A 216 3.66 -9.88 48.90
C ILE A 216 4.85 -10.23 49.82
N ASP A 217 5.88 -9.39 49.82
CA ASP A 217 7.11 -9.57 50.59
C ASP A 217 6.83 -9.56 52.12
N LYS A 218 7.16 -10.69 52.77
CA LYS A 218 6.92 -10.92 54.20
C LYS A 218 8.04 -10.41 55.10
N ASP A 219 9.22 -10.16 54.54
CA ASP A 219 10.40 -9.80 55.33
C ASP A 219 10.38 -8.32 55.76
N ILE A 220 9.44 -7.55 55.18
CA ILE A 220 9.25 -6.11 55.41
C ILE A 220 8.20 -5.83 56.51
N SER A 221 7.20 -6.71 56.71
CA SER A 221 6.14 -6.51 57.71
C SER A 221 5.36 -7.78 58.05
N LYS A 222 4.92 -7.90 59.31
CA LYS A 222 3.95 -8.92 59.77
C LYS A 222 2.52 -8.64 59.31
N GLU A 223 2.21 -7.37 59.04
CA GLU A 223 0.90 -6.91 58.57
C GLU A 223 0.96 -6.54 57.07
N PRO A 224 -0.11 -6.82 56.29
CA PRO A 224 -0.12 -6.56 54.86
C PRO A 224 -0.06 -5.06 54.55
N ILE A 225 1.05 -4.60 53.99
CA ILE A 225 1.20 -3.20 53.54
C ILE A 225 0.41 -3.01 52.24
N PHE A 226 -0.44 -1.99 52.22
CA PHE A 226 -1.15 -1.52 51.02
C PHE A 226 -0.70 -0.08 50.70
N PHE A 227 -0.48 0.22 49.43
CA PHE A 227 -0.18 1.58 48.95
C PHE A 227 -0.65 1.79 47.51
N THR A 228 -0.89 3.03 47.13
CA THR A 228 -1.09 3.40 45.72
C THR A 228 0.25 3.74 45.07
N THR A 229 0.36 3.52 43.77
CA THR A 229 1.57 3.84 43.00
C THR A 229 1.21 4.51 41.66
N GLN A 230 2.20 5.09 40.98
CA GLN A 230 2.00 5.66 39.65
C GLN A 230 1.97 4.56 38.56
N PRO A 231 1.26 4.74 37.43
CA PRO A 231 1.16 3.70 36.39
C PRO A 231 2.51 3.25 35.81
N ASP A 232 3.44 4.18 35.66
CA ASP A 232 4.82 3.96 35.16
C ASP A 232 5.74 3.28 36.18
N HIS A 233 5.34 3.23 37.45
CA HIS A 233 6.00 2.47 38.51
C HIS A 233 5.53 1.01 38.61
N ILE A 234 4.66 0.52 37.71
CA ILE A 234 4.15 -0.86 37.69
C ILE A 234 4.70 -1.63 36.48
N VAL A 235 5.44 -2.71 36.74
CA VAL A 235 5.89 -3.67 35.74
C VAL A 235 5.08 -4.96 35.91
N TYR A 236 4.36 -5.35 34.86
CA TYR A 236 3.49 -6.52 34.87
C TYR A 236 4.29 -7.79 34.53
N ASP A 237 4.12 -8.87 35.31
CA ASP A 237 4.80 -10.17 35.08
C ASP A 237 4.30 -10.88 33.79
N ASN A 238 3.20 -10.40 33.19
CA ASN A 238 2.56 -10.94 31.98
C ASN A 238 2.13 -9.78 31.07
N GLU A 239 1.84 -10.08 29.80
CA GLU A 239 1.22 -9.10 28.90
C GLU A 239 -0.09 -8.54 29.48
N LEU A 240 -0.30 -7.24 29.26
CA LEU A 240 -1.48 -6.54 29.77
C LEU A 240 -2.76 -7.12 29.13
N PRO A 241 -3.82 -7.36 29.93
CA PRO A 241 -5.08 -7.86 29.41
C PRO A 241 -5.71 -6.82 28.48
N GLN A 242 -5.63 -7.09 27.18
CA GLN A 242 -6.23 -6.26 26.15
C GLN A 242 -7.75 -6.17 26.32
N ILE A 243 -8.31 -5.02 25.95
CA ILE A 243 -9.75 -4.84 25.83
C ILE A 243 -10.27 -5.76 24.71
N LYS A 244 -11.44 -6.36 24.92
CA LYS A 244 -12.12 -7.20 23.94
C LYS A 244 -13.58 -6.80 23.82
N TYR A 245 -14.11 -6.87 22.62
CA TYR A 245 -15.49 -6.54 22.32
C TYR A 245 -16.28 -7.81 21.99
N TYR A 246 -17.37 -8.03 22.71
CA TYR A 246 -18.22 -9.20 22.57
C TYR A 246 -19.54 -8.80 21.93
N VAL A 247 -19.79 -9.27 20.71
CA VAL A 247 -21.05 -9.03 20.00
C VAL A 247 -21.92 -10.28 20.10
N ASN A 248 -23.12 -10.12 20.64
CA ASN A 248 -24.12 -11.17 20.74
C ASN A 248 -25.38 -10.80 19.94
N PHE A 249 -26.04 -11.83 19.40
CA PHE A 249 -27.29 -11.69 18.65
C PHE A 249 -28.33 -12.68 19.15
N THR A 250 -29.58 -12.24 19.22
CA THR A 250 -30.76 -13.10 19.21
C THR A 250 -31.41 -12.92 17.84
N TYR A 251 -31.65 -14.02 17.14
CA TYR A 251 -32.15 -14.00 15.77
C TYR A 251 -32.96 -15.27 15.46
N ASP A 252 -33.90 -15.15 14.52
CA ASP A 252 -34.76 -16.22 14.04
C ASP A 252 -34.52 -16.44 12.54
N THR A 253 -34.28 -17.70 12.15
CA THR A 253 -34.06 -18.11 10.74
C THR A 253 -34.09 -19.63 10.58
N THR A 254 -34.15 -20.11 9.34
CA THR A 254 -33.90 -21.50 8.93
C THR A 254 -32.69 -21.67 8.00
N ASP A 255 -32.07 -20.57 7.58
CA ASP A 255 -31.07 -20.54 6.51
C ASP A 255 -29.63 -20.42 7.04
N ALA A 256 -28.65 -20.46 6.13
CA ALA A 256 -27.27 -20.12 6.43
C ALA A 256 -27.15 -18.63 6.83
N VAL A 257 -26.44 -18.37 7.93
CA VAL A 257 -26.25 -17.03 8.50
C VAL A 257 -24.80 -16.61 8.38
N TYR A 258 -24.60 -15.37 7.96
CA TYR A 258 -23.29 -14.74 7.85
C TYR A 258 -23.26 -13.48 8.72
N LEU A 259 -22.11 -13.21 9.32
CA LEU A 259 -21.83 -11.93 9.95
C LEU A 259 -21.33 -10.97 8.85
N SER A 260 -21.96 -9.80 8.75
CA SER A 260 -21.46 -8.68 7.94
C SER A 260 -21.03 -7.52 8.84
N TYR A 261 -19.93 -6.84 8.50
CA TYR A 261 -19.50 -5.60 9.15
C TYR A 261 -18.56 -4.80 8.25
N LEU A 262 -18.54 -3.47 8.43
CA LEU A 262 -17.65 -2.57 7.70
C LEU A 262 -16.36 -2.31 8.48
N ARG A 263 -15.20 -2.54 7.85
CA ARG A 263 -13.88 -2.07 8.31
C ARG A 263 -13.44 -0.84 7.52
N SER A 264 -12.95 0.17 8.22
CA SER A 264 -12.40 1.41 7.65
C SER A 264 -10.91 1.33 7.25
N ASN A 265 -10.20 0.30 7.74
CA ASN A 265 -8.76 0.14 7.52
C ASN A 265 -8.41 -0.52 6.17
N LEU A 266 -9.34 -1.29 5.59
CA LEU A 266 -9.15 -2.00 4.34
C LEU A 266 -9.80 -1.20 3.21
N ASN A 267 -9.00 -0.78 2.24
CA ASN A 267 -9.44 0.04 1.12
C ASN A 267 -8.69 -0.37 -0.17
N TRP A 268 -9.21 0.01 -1.33
CA TRP A 268 -8.48 -0.16 -2.60
C TRP A 268 -8.58 1.08 -3.49
N LYS A 269 -7.64 1.18 -4.42
CA LYS A 269 -7.65 2.14 -5.53
C LYS A 269 -7.02 1.50 -6.76
N THR A 270 -7.29 2.03 -7.94
CA THR A 270 -6.56 1.60 -9.12
C THR A 270 -5.22 2.34 -9.22
N ARG A 271 -4.16 1.63 -9.62
CA ARG A 271 -2.86 2.20 -9.96
C ARG A 271 -2.56 1.87 -11.42
N TYR A 272 -2.30 2.90 -12.21
CA TYR A 272 -2.05 2.79 -13.63
C TYR A 272 -0.58 3.05 -13.98
N GLN A 273 -0.10 2.37 -15.01
CA GLN A 273 1.13 2.73 -15.71
C GLN A 273 0.84 2.87 -17.22
N LEU A 274 0.93 4.09 -17.73
CA LEU A 274 0.78 4.41 -19.15
C LEU A 274 2.16 4.47 -19.81
N ASN A 275 2.50 3.45 -20.61
CA ASN A 275 3.73 3.46 -21.41
C ASN A 275 3.42 3.97 -22.82
N LEU A 276 4.16 4.99 -23.23
CA LEU A 276 4.06 5.67 -24.51
C LEU A 276 5.36 5.45 -25.29
N PHE A 277 5.28 4.78 -26.42
CA PHE A 277 6.45 4.42 -27.22
C PHE A 277 6.68 5.45 -28.34
N GLU A 278 7.92 5.58 -28.80
CA GLU A 278 8.20 6.15 -30.12
C GLU A 278 7.83 5.15 -31.24
N ASN A 279 7.81 5.63 -32.49
CA ASN A 279 7.73 4.81 -33.71
C ASN A 279 6.52 3.86 -33.79
N SER A 280 5.32 4.45 -33.97
CA SER A 280 4.06 3.81 -34.39
C SER A 280 3.45 2.72 -33.48
N LYS A 281 4.19 2.21 -32.48
CA LYS A 281 3.70 1.22 -31.52
C LYS A 281 2.58 1.82 -30.65
N PRO A 282 1.43 1.14 -30.48
CA PRO A 282 0.32 1.68 -29.70
C PRO A 282 0.70 1.85 -28.22
N ALA A 283 0.09 2.85 -27.57
CA ALA A 283 0.20 3.06 -26.14
C ALA A 283 -0.33 1.85 -25.36
N THR A 284 0.33 1.50 -24.25
CA THR A 284 -0.13 0.43 -23.35
C THR A 284 -0.43 1.01 -21.98
N LEU A 285 -1.68 0.85 -21.53
CA LEU A 285 -2.09 1.14 -20.17
C LEU A 285 -2.14 -0.18 -19.38
N ILE A 286 -1.32 -0.28 -18.33
CA ILE A 286 -1.35 -1.37 -17.36
C ILE A 286 -2.17 -0.88 -16.16
N ALA A 287 -3.16 -1.66 -15.71
CA ALA A 287 -3.90 -1.41 -14.50
C ALA A 287 -3.54 -2.44 -13.42
N MET A 288 -3.48 -1.98 -12.17
CA MET A 288 -3.22 -2.78 -10.98
C MET A 288 -4.18 -2.34 -9.87
N ALA A 289 -4.67 -3.27 -9.07
CA ALA A 289 -5.37 -2.96 -7.84
C ALA A 289 -4.33 -2.76 -6.74
N ASP A 290 -4.34 -1.60 -6.09
CA ASP A 290 -3.50 -1.26 -4.94
C ASP A 290 -4.40 -1.34 -3.70
N ILE A 291 -4.44 -2.54 -3.09
CA ILE A 291 -5.29 -2.87 -1.94
C ILE A 291 -4.48 -2.64 -0.67
N ARG A 292 -4.97 -1.81 0.25
CA ARG A 292 -4.23 -1.37 1.43
C ARG A 292 -4.92 -1.84 2.70
N ASN A 293 -4.18 -2.50 3.59
CA ASN A 293 -4.60 -2.85 4.94
C ASN A 293 -3.89 -1.93 5.94
N ASP A 294 -4.58 -0.86 6.38
CA ASP A 294 -4.09 0.04 7.43
C ASP A 294 -4.26 -0.52 8.86
N GLY A 295 -4.75 -1.75 9.03
CA GLY A 295 -4.86 -2.41 10.33
C GLY A 295 -3.53 -2.90 10.90
N GLN A 296 -3.56 -3.40 12.13
CA GLN A 296 -2.45 -4.20 12.70
C GLN A 296 -2.59 -5.68 12.33
N SER A 297 -3.83 -6.19 12.34
CA SER A 297 -4.15 -7.58 12.01
C SER A 297 -3.97 -7.90 10.53
N ARG A 298 -3.40 -9.07 10.25
CA ARG A 298 -3.51 -9.75 8.96
C ARG A 298 -4.98 -10.09 8.67
N ILE A 299 -5.37 -10.01 7.40
CA ILE A 299 -6.69 -10.46 6.92
C ILE A 299 -6.45 -11.58 5.90
N ASP A 300 -6.98 -12.77 6.17
CA ASP A 300 -7.14 -13.83 5.17
C ASP A 300 -8.48 -13.67 4.44
N ILE A 301 -8.49 -13.87 3.13
CA ILE A 301 -9.61 -13.60 2.23
C ILE A 301 -9.79 -14.82 1.32
N GLU A 302 -11.01 -15.37 1.25
CA GLU A 302 -11.33 -16.49 0.35
C GLU A 302 -11.65 -15.99 -1.07
N SER A 303 -12.46 -14.93 -1.16
CA SER A 303 -12.73 -14.20 -2.38
C SER A 303 -12.98 -12.73 -2.08
N ALA A 304 -12.77 -11.85 -3.07
CA ALA A 304 -13.06 -10.43 -2.91
C ALA A 304 -13.74 -9.82 -4.13
N GLU A 305 -14.50 -8.76 -3.89
CA GLU A 305 -15.05 -7.87 -4.90
C GLU A 305 -14.39 -6.50 -4.72
N LEU A 306 -13.77 -5.96 -5.77
CA LEU A 306 -13.31 -4.58 -5.77
C LEU A 306 -14.39 -3.70 -6.40
N LEU A 307 -14.91 -2.71 -5.68
CA LEU A 307 -16.00 -1.85 -6.15
C LEU A 307 -15.47 -0.45 -6.50
N GLY A 308 -15.68 -0.06 -7.77
CA GLY A 308 -15.39 1.26 -8.31
C GLY A 308 -16.64 1.97 -8.86
N GLY A 309 -16.47 3.21 -9.31
CA GLY A 309 -17.58 4.14 -9.58
C GLY A 309 -17.77 5.12 -8.43
N ASP A 310 -18.88 5.86 -8.43
CA ASP A 310 -19.17 6.86 -7.41
C ASP A 310 -20.04 6.29 -6.29
N ILE A 311 -19.43 6.06 -5.12
CA ILE A 311 -20.07 5.40 -3.98
C ILE A 311 -20.04 6.35 -2.81
N ASN A 312 -21.15 7.08 -2.60
CA ASN A 312 -21.28 8.09 -1.55
C ASN A 312 -21.52 7.45 -0.17
N LEU A 313 -20.55 6.67 0.28
CA LEU A 313 -20.47 6.18 1.66
C LEU A 313 -19.97 7.31 2.54
N GLU A 314 -20.84 7.83 3.42
CA GLU A 314 -20.47 8.84 4.40
C GLU A 314 -19.23 8.38 5.17
N LYS A 315 -18.15 9.15 5.07
CA LYS A 315 -16.91 8.83 5.77
C LYS A 315 -17.17 8.95 7.26
N TYR A 316 -17.12 7.82 7.96
CA TYR A 316 -17.12 7.77 9.42
C TYR A 316 -15.86 8.46 9.95
N GLN A 317 -15.93 9.78 10.09
CA GLN A 317 -14.88 10.60 10.70
C GLN A 317 -14.91 10.37 12.20
N LYS A 318 -14.36 9.22 12.63
CA LYS A 318 -14.00 8.98 14.03
C LYS A 318 -13.02 10.10 14.41
N THR A 319 -13.48 11.09 15.18
CA THR A 319 -12.72 12.30 15.54
C THR A 319 -11.64 12.01 16.59
N HIS A 320 -10.79 11.03 16.30
CA HIS A 320 -9.60 10.71 17.07
C HIS A 320 -8.43 11.48 16.47
N TYR A 321 -7.91 12.43 17.24
CA TYR A 321 -6.69 13.17 16.92
C TYR A 321 -5.47 12.24 16.99
N MET A 322 -5.28 11.41 15.96
CA MET A 322 -4.02 10.74 15.69
C MET A 322 -2.98 11.81 15.36
N ALA A 323 -2.16 12.18 16.35
CA ALA A 323 -1.08 13.15 16.15
C ALA A 323 -0.12 12.65 15.04
N GLY A 324 0.14 13.51 14.06
CA GLY A 324 0.75 13.14 12.78
C GLY A 324 2.22 12.69 12.84
N GLY A 325 2.47 11.47 13.32
CA GLY A 325 3.75 10.79 13.14
C GLY A 325 3.92 10.34 11.68
N TYR A 326 4.77 11.02 10.92
CA TYR A 326 5.15 10.61 9.57
C TYR A 326 5.98 9.31 9.64
N ALA A 327 5.31 8.16 9.53
CA ALA A 327 5.97 6.86 9.43
C ALA A 327 6.82 6.81 8.16
N LYS A 328 8.15 6.71 8.31
CA LYS A 328 9.05 6.33 7.21
C LYS A 328 8.78 4.87 6.89
N PHE A 329 8.37 4.58 5.67
CA PHE A 329 8.35 3.22 5.14
C PHE A 329 9.79 2.75 4.93
N GLU A 330 10.28 1.90 5.82
CA GLU A 330 11.54 1.18 5.67
C GLU A 330 11.23 -0.19 5.05
N SER A 331 11.53 -0.36 3.76
CA SER A 331 11.18 -1.57 3.02
C SER A 331 12.16 -2.71 3.32
N THR A 332 11.90 -3.45 4.39
CA THR A 332 12.59 -4.70 4.72
C THR A 332 12.21 -5.80 3.72
N TYR A 333 12.93 -5.85 2.60
CA TYR A 333 12.95 -7.04 1.75
C TYR A 333 13.55 -8.20 2.55
N ALA A 334 12.72 -9.18 2.90
CA ALA A 334 13.17 -10.39 3.57
C ALA A 334 13.96 -11.27 2.59
N ASP A 335 15.16 -11.70 2.99
CA ASP A 335 15.98 -12.63 2.20
C ASP A 335 15.25 -13.98 2.01
N MET A 336 14.85 -14.26 0.77
CA MET A 336 14.18 -15.50 0.43
C MET A 336 15.18 -16.66 0.34
N ALA A 337 15.05 -17.63 1.24
CA ALA A 337 15.84 -18.86 1.19
C ALA A 337 15.53 -19.67 -0.09
N PRO A 338 16.54 -20.04 -0.89
CA PRO A 338 16.33 -20.82 -2.12
C PRO A 338 16.09 -22.29 -1.78
N GLY A 339 15.04 -22.90 -2.36
CA GLY A 339 14.83 -24.35 -2.31
C GLY A 339 13.38 -24.84 -2.30
N ALA A 340 12.41 -24.00 -1.94
CA ALA A 340 11.00 -24.37 -2.01
C ALA A 340 10.49 -24.46 -3.46
N ALA A 341 9.47 -25.29 -3.69
CA ALA A 341 8.71 -25.26 -4.94
C ALA A 341 8.16 -23.84 -5.19
N GLY A 342 8.18 -23.40 -6.46
CA GLY A 342 7.86 -22.02 -6.82
C GLY A 342 6.51 -21.57 -6.25
N PRO A 343 6.42 -20.35 -5.66
CA PRO A 343 5.21 -19.90 -5.00
C PRO A 343 4.00 -19.91 -5.95
N PRO A 344 2.79 -20.17 -5.44
CA PRO A 344 1.58 -20.12 -6.26
C PRO A 344 1.46 -18.73 -6.93
N PRO A 345 0.95 -18.65 -8.16
CA PRO A 345 0.83 -17.38 -8.86
C PRO A 345 -0.05 -16.41 -8.07
N PRO A 346 0.30 -15.12 -8.01
CA PRO A 346 -0.50 -14.12 -7.30
C PRO A 346 -1.90 -14.01 -7.94
N PRO A 347 -2.94 -13.74 -7.14
CA PRO A 347 -4.31 -13.76 -7.63
C PRO A 347 -4.55 -12.66 -8.68
N SER A 348 -5.28 -13.00 -9.74
CA SER A 348 -5.60 -12.04 -10.81
C SER A 348 -6.97 -11.40 -10.59
N VAL A 349 -7.06 -10.07 -10.72
CA VAL A 349 -8.34 -9.37 -10.72
C VAL A 349 -9.07 -9.60 -12.05
N GLY A 350 -10.36 -9.91 -11.98
CA GLY A 350 -11.23 -10.17 -13.12
C GLY A 350 -11.47 -8.96 -14.04
N LYS A 351 -12.32 -9.16 -15.05
CA LYS A 351 -12.90 -8.05 -15.81
C LYS A 351 -13.97 -7.39 -14.94
N GLY A 352 -14.10 -6.07 -15.06
CA GLY A 352 -15.17 -5.34 -14.38
C GLY A 352 -16.51 -5.58 -15.06
N GLU A 353 -17.53 -5.91 -14.27
CA GLU A 353 -18.93 -5.93 -14.69
C GLU A 353 -19.66 -4.72 -14.09
N GLU A 354 -20.67 -4.20 -14.79
CA GLU A 354 -21.45 -3.03 -14.35
C GLU A 354 -22.69 -3.50 -13.60
N LEU A 355 -22.93 -2.91 -12.44
CA LEU A 355 -24.04 -3.25 -11.55
C LEU A 355 -24.58 -1.97 -10.90
N SER A 356 -25.72 -1.48 -11.41
CA SER A 356 -26.45 -0.32 -10.87
C SER A 356 -25.61 0.96 -10.76
N GLY A 357 -24.74 1.22 -11.75
CA GLY A 357 -23.81 2.35 -11.80
C GLY A 357 -22.45 2.10 -11.14
N LEU A 358 -22.27 0.96 -10.48
CA LEU A 358 -20.98 0.53 -9.91
C LEU A 358 -20.25 -0.41 -10.86
N TYR A 359 -18.93 -0.50 -10.71
CA TYR A 359 -18.11 -1.48 -11.43
C TYR A 359 -17.47 -2.45 -10.44
N VAL A 360 -17.79 -3.73 -10.58
CA VAL A 360 -17.36 -4.82 -9.70
C VAL A 360 -16.27 -5.63 -10.38
N PHE A 361 -15.08 -5.73 -9.76
CA PHE A 361 -13.96 -6.55 -10.25
C PHE A 361 -13.66 -7.68 -9.25
N SER A 362 -14.06 -8.91 -9.57
CA SER A 362 -13.92 -10.06 -8.67
C SER A 362 -12.48 -10.61 -8.60
N ILE A 363 -12.11 -11.14 -7.43
CA ILE A 363 -10.89 -11.89 -7.16
C ILE A 363 -11.32 -13.27 -6.63
N ASN A 364 -11.30 -14.27 -7.51
CA ASN A 364 -11.87 -15.59 -7.26
C ASN A 364 -10.82 -16.62 -6.79
N GLN A 365 -9.78 -16.13 -6.09
CA GLN A 365 -8.64 -16.93 -5.63
C GLN A 365 -8.25 -16.44 -4.22
N PRO A 366 -8.04 -17.33 -3.24
CA PRO A 366 -7.80 -16.94 -1.87
C PRO A 366 -6.42 -16.28 -1.69
N PHE A 367 -6.35 -15.28 -0.82
CA PHE A 367 -5.14 -14.52 -0.55
C PHE A 367 -5.14 -13.90 0.85
N SER A 368 -4.02 -13.31 1.23
CA SER A 368 -3.83 -12.71 2.56
C SER A 368 -3.20 -11.33 2.43
N ILE A 369 -3.59 -10.41 3.30
CA ILE A 369 -3.00 -9.07 3.40
C ILE A 369 -2.57 -8.84 4.85
N ASP A 370 -1.25 -8.85 5.09
CA ASP A 370 -0.71 -8.59 6.43
C ASP A 370 -0.95 -7.13 6.85
N GLY A 371 -0.95 -6.86 8.16
CA GLY A 371 -1.17 -5.52 8.70
C GLY A 371 -0.14 -4.48 8.23
N LYS A 372 -0.58 -3.24 8.02
CA LYS A 372 0.22 -2.10 7.50
C LYS A 372 0.83 -2.31 6.11
N THR A 373 0.33 -3.26 5.31
CA THR A 373 0.84 -3.55 3.96
C THR A 373 -0.04 -2.97 2.83
N ASN A 374 0.55 -2.86 1.64
CA ASN A 374 -0.15 -2.62 0.38
C ASN A 374 0.08 -3.83 -0.53
N TYR A 375 -0.99 -4.42 -1.06
CA TYR A 375 -0.99 -5.60 -1.90
C TYR A 375 -1.37 -5.21 -3.33
N LEU A 376 -0.41 -5.35 -4.25
CA LEU A 376 -0.53 -4.92 -5.65
C LEU A 376 -0.88 -6.12 -6.55
N LEU A 377 -2.11 -6.15 -7.07
CA LEU A 377 -2.60 -7.22 -7.94
C LEU A 377 -2.76 -6.77 -9.39
N PRO A 378 -2.38 -7.62 -10.37
CA PRO A 378 -2.57 -7.31 -11.79
C PRO A 378 -4.07 -7.32 -12.14
N MET A 379 -4.53 -6.28 -12.82
CA MET A 379 -5.87 -6.21 -13.41
C MET A 379 -5.84 -6.47 -14.92
N PHE A 380 -7.03 -6.38 -15.53
CA PHE A 380 -7.19 -6.30 -16.98
C PHE A 380 -6.27 -5.24 -17.61
N ARG A 381 -5.85 -5.47 -18.86
CA ARG A 381 -5.08 -4.50 -19.65
C ARG A 381 -6.02 -3.77 -20.63
N PRO A 382 -6.51 -2.56 -20.31
CA PRO A 382 -7.36 -1.79 -21.22
C PRO A 382 -6.60 -1.42 -22.50
N ARG A 383 -7.33 -1.37 -23.63
CA ARG A 383 -6.79 -0.80 -24.86
C ARG A 383 -7.05 0.71 -24.82
N VAL A 384 -6.03 1.51 -25.10
CA VAL A 384 -6.13 2.98 -25.06
C VAL A 384 -5.66 3.60 -26.37
N THR A 385 -6.40 4.60 -26.84
CA THR A 385 -5.88 5.61 -27.77
C THR A 385 -5.38 6.79 -26.94
N VAL A 386 -4.19 7.29 -27.26
CA VAL A 386 -3.63 8.48 -26.59
C VAL A 386 -3.07 9.44 -27.63
N GLU A 387 -3.72 10.60 -27.77
CA GLU A 387 -3.18 11.74 -28.50
C GLU A 387 -2.23 12.52 -27.57
N ARG A 388 -1.06 12.92 -28.08
CA ARG A 388 -0.07 13.75 -27.36
C ARG A 388 -0.02 15.11 -28.02
N TYR A 389 -0.10 16.17 -27.23
CA TYR A 389 -0.10 17.55 -27.73
C TYR A 389 0.57 18.49 -26.72
N ALA A 390 0.96 19.66 -27.21
CA ALA A 390 1.44 20.76 -26.40
C ALA A 390 0.28 21.73 -26.14
N SER A 391 -0.01 22.05 -24.89
CA SER A 391 -1.10 22.95 -24.50
C SER A 391 -0.57 24.31 -24.06
N ILE A 392 -1.15 25.40 -24.54
CA ILE A 392 -0.86 26.76 -24.08
C ILE A 392 -2.18 27.37 -23.63
N SER A 393 -2.50 27.28 -22.34
CA SER A 393 -3.68 27.90 -21.74
C SER A 393 -3.26 29.07 -20.84
N LYS A 394 -3.77 30.27 -21.11
CA LYS A 394 -3.37 31.50 -20.41
C LYS A 394 -4.48 32.54 -20.37
N HIS A 395 -4.34 33.49 -19.45
CA HIS A 395 -5.16 34.70 -19.40
C HIS A 395 -4.49 35.85 -20.18
N PHE A 396 -5.31 36.73 -20.75
CA PHE A 396 -4.89 38.04 -21.24
C PHE A 396 -5.15 39.10 -20.16
N TYR A 397 -4.12 39.92 -19.88
CA TYR A 397 -4.19 41.00 -18.90
C TYR A 397 -3.94 42.37 -19.53
N SER A 398 -2.93 42.48 -20.40
CA SER A 398 -2.58 43.73 -21.10
C SER A 398 -1.75 43.45 -22.35
N ALA A 399 -1.53 44.50 -23.15
CA ALA A 399 -0.42 44.53 -24.11
C ALA A 399 0.94 44.32 -23.39
N GLY A 400 1.90 43.75 -24.10
CA GLY A 400 3.22 43.35 -23.57
C GLY A 400 3.83 42.16 -24.31
N ASN A 401 5.08 41.83 -23.97
CA ASN A 401 5.75 40.61 -24.44
C ASN A 401 5.69 39.54 -23.35
N VAL A 402 5.30 38.31 -23.71
CA VAL A 402 5.25 37.15 -22.82
C VAL A 402 5.98 35.99 -23.48
N ASN A 403 6.99 35.44 -22.80
CA ASN A 403 7.65 34.19 -23.22
C ASN A 403 7.23 33.06 -22.29
N GLY A 404 7.15 31.83 -22.80
CA GLY A 404 6.81 30.67 -21.98
C GLY A 404 7.11 29.34 -22.65
N LYS A 405 6.73 28.26 -21.98
CA LYS A 405 6.70 26.89 -22.50
C LYS A 405 5.26 26.41 -22.55
N ALA A 406 4.95 25.58 -23.52
CA ALA A 406 3.70 24.84 -23.53
C ALA A 406 3.74 23.71 -22.48
N ASP A 407 2.58 23.29 -21.99
CA ASP A 407 2.41 22.10 -21.16
C ASP A 407 2.37 20.83 -22.00
N ARG A 408 2.95 19.75 -21.46
CA ARG A 408 2.89 18.40 -22.04
C ARG A 408 1.55 17.77 -21.70
N ALA A 409 0.65 17.76 -22.68
CA ALA A 409 -0.73 17.34 -22.53
C ALA A 409 -1.06 16.04 -23.29
N TYR A 410 -2.03 15.30 -22.77
CA TYR A 410 -2.49 14.03 -23.28
C TYR A 410 -4.00 13.96 -23.30
N ARG A 411 -4.56 13.36 -24.35
CA ARG A 411 -5.99 13.09 -24.50
C ARG A 411 -6.16 11.58 -24.67
N LEU A 412 -6.57 10.92 -23.59
CA LEU A 412 -6.70 9.47 -23.47
C LEU A 412 -8.15 9.04 -23.74
N SER A 413 -8.33 7.89 -24.41
CA SER A 413 -9.64 7.27 -24.63
C SER A 413 -9.54 5.75 -24.49
N PRO A 414 -10.23 5.13 -23.51
CA PRO A 414 -10.15 3.69 -23.24
C PRO A 414 -11.22 2.88 -24.00
N ASP A 415 -10.97 1.59 -24.21
CA ASP A 415 -11.95 0.65 -24.80
C ASP A 415 -13.06 0.20 -23.83
N ARG A 416 -12.94 0.56 -22.55
CA ARG A 416 -13.76 0.13 -21.41
C ARG A 416 -13.75 1.19 -20.30
N PHE A 417 -14.53 1.00 -19.25
CA PHE A 417 -14.44 1.82 -18.05
C PHE A 417 -13.05 1.73 -17.39
N LEU A 418 -12.53 2.86 -16.95
CA LEU A 418 -11.38 2.99 -16.06
C LEU A 418 -11.87 3.55 -14.72
N SER A 419 -11.65 2.84 -13.63
CA SER A 419 -11.87 3.32 -12.26
C SER A 419 -10.85 4.40 -11.88
N ARG A 420 -11.27 5.36 -11.04
CA ARG A 420 -10.40 6.44 -10.51
C ARG A 420 -9.10 5.91 -9.90
N GLY A 421 -7.97 6.57 -10.19
CA GLY A 421 -6.66 6.08 -9.75
C GLY A 421 -5.44 6.85 -10.25
N ASN A 422 -4.33 6.75 -9.52
CA ASN A 422 -3.06 7.41 -9.88
C ASN A 422 -2.45 6.74 -11.11
N CYS A 423 -2.00 7.53 -12.08
CA CYS A 423 -1.37 7.07 -13.32
C CYS A 423 0.06 7.60 -13.46
N ILE A 424 1.01 6.67 -13.46
CA ILE A 424 2.43 6.93 -13.76
C ILE A 424 2.62 6.88 -15.29
N ILE A 425 3.23 7.90 -15.87
CA ILE A 425 3.38 8.03 -17.32
C ILE A 425 4.87 7.88 -17.70
N ARG A 426 5.14 7.03 -18.68
CA ARG A 426 6.47 6.82 -19.25
C ARG A 426 6.49 7.11 -20.74
N GLU A 427 7.44 7.91 -21.22
CA GLU A 427 7.78 7.99 -22.65
C GLU A 427 9.11 7.28 -22.90
N SER A 428 9.15 6.34 -23.84
CA SER A 428 10.34 5.54 -24.19
C SER A 428 11.05 4.98 -22.95
N ASP A 429 10.24 4.31 -22.12
CA ASP A 429 10.55 3.70 -20.82
C ASP A 429 11.05 4.65 -19.70
N ARG A 430 11.27 5.93 -19.98
CA ARG A 430 11.62 6.97 -18.99
C ARG A 430 10.38 7.49 -18.27
N LEU A 431 10.44 7.66 -16.95
CA LEU A 431 9.41 8.36 -16.18
C LEU A 431 9.37 9.83 -16.63
N VAL A 432 8.19 10.32 -17.06
CA VAL A 432 8.01 11.72 -17.48
C VAL A 432 7.09 12.52 -16.56
N GLY A 433 6.31 11.85 -15.71
CA GLY A 433 5.41 12.48 -14.75
C GLY A 433 4.34 11.51 -14.24
N GLU A 434 3.44 12.04 -13.42
CA GLU A 434 2.28 11.33 -12.90
C GLU A 434 1.03 12.22 -12.94
N THR A 435 -0.15 11.61 -12.87
CA THR A 435 -1.44 12.30 -12.79
C THR A 435 -2.46 11.47 -12.01
N SER A 436 -3.62 12.04 -11.70
CA SER A 436 -4.77 11.30 -11.16
C SER A 436 -5.83 11.18 -12.25
N LEU A 437 -6.16 9.94 -12.64
CA LEU A 437 -7.27 9.68 -13.55
C LEU A 437 -8.58 9.66 -12.74
N PRO A 438 -9.63 10.37 -13.18
CA PRO A 438 -10.97 10.18 -12.63
C PRO A 438 -11.56 8.84 -13.11
N ASP A 439 -12.82 8.56 -12.76
CA ASP A 439 -13.56 7.50 -13.44
C ASP A 439 -13.80 7.91 -14.91
N VAL A 440 -13.31 7.12 -15.86
CA VAL A 440 -13.43 7.38 -17.30
C VAL A 440 -14.26 6.28 -17.96
N ALA A 441 -15.47 6.62 -18.40
CA ALA A 441 -16.34 5.71 -19.14
C ALA A 441 -15.72 5.27 -20.49
N ALA A 442 -16.14 4.11 -20.97
CA ALA A 442 -15.65 3.55 -22.25
C ALA A 442 -15.82 4.55 -23.41
N LYS A 443 -14.77 4.69 -24.23
CA LYS A 443 -14.67 5.62 -25.38
C LYS A 443 -14.67 7.12 -25.05
N ASN A 444 -14.95 7.53 -23.81
CA ASN A 444 -14.87 8.94 -23.44
C ASN A 444 -13.42 9.45 -23.48
N LYS A 445 -13.27 10.73 -23.81
CA LYS A 445 -11.98 11.44 -23.78
C LYS A 445 -11.75 12.02 -22.38
N HIS A 446 -10.58 11.74 -21.82
CA HIS A 446 -10.07 12.43 -20.65
C HIS A 446 -8.77 13.16 -21.01
N GLU A 447 -8.67 14.43 -20.62
CA GLU A 447 -7.56 15.32 -20.93
C GLU A 447 -6.80 15.68 -19.67
N PHE A 448 -5.48 15.58 -19.70
CA PHE A 448 -4.60 15.90 -18.57
C PHE A 448 -3.25 16.46 -19.03
N SER A 449 -2.62 17.25 -18.16
CA SER A 449 -1.26 17.77 -18.30
C SER A 449 -0.37 17.13 -17.23
N ILE A 450 0.94 17.02 -17.52
CA ILE A 450 1.97 16.69 -16.53
C ILE A 450 3.02 17.82 -16.37
N GLY A 451 2.62 19.05 -16.68
CA GLY A 451 3.47 20.25 -16.60
C GLY A 451 4.28 20.52 -17.87
N GLN A 452 5.20 21.49 -17.79
CA GLN A 452 5.84 22.10 -18.95
C GLN A 452 6.65 21.13 -19.81
N ASP A 453 6.46 21.20 -21.13
CA ASP A 453 7.32 20.56 -22.10
C ASP A 453 8.51 21.49 -22.45
N ALA A 454 9.73 21.06 -22.11
CA ALA A 454 10.92 21.89 -22.26
C ALA A 454 11.21 22.30 -23.72
N ASP A 455 10.78 21.47 -24.67
CA ASP A 455 11.12 21.55 -26.08
C ASP A 455 10.10 22.33 -26.92
N ILE A 456 9.02 22.84 -26.31
CA ILE A 456 7.95 23.59 -26.98
C ILE A 456 7.87 24.98 -26.36
N VAL A 457 8.58 25.93 -26.96
CA VAL A 457 8.69 27.31 -26.48
C VAL A 457 7.74 28.21 -27.27
N TYR A 458 7.14 29.19 -26.59
CA TYR A 458 6.38 30.25 -27.24
C TYR A 458 6.86 31.65 -26.82
N LYS A 459 6.72 32.58 -27.75
CA LYS A 459 6.83 34.01 -27.52
C LYS A 459 5.58 34.67 -28.06
N GLU A 460 4.95 35.52 -27.27
CA GLU A 460 3.78 36.29 -27.66
C GLU A 460 4.08 37.78 -27.49
N ASN A 461 3.83 38.57 -28.52
CA ASN A 461 3.89 40.02 -28.49
C ASN A 461 2.48 40.57 -28.73
N SER A 462 1.86 41.09 -27.67
CA SER A 462 0.54 41.71 -27.70
C SER A 462 0.68 43.23 -27.74
N THR A 463 0.16 43.88 -28.77
CA THR A 463 0.22 45.34 -28.94
C THR A 463 -1.18 45.96 -28.89
N LEU A 464 -1.32 47.11 -28.24
CA LEU A 464 -2.56 47.90 -28.24
C LEU A 464 -2.60 48.73 -29.53
N VAL A 465 -3.57 48.44 -30.41
CA VAL A 465 -3.74 49.12 -31.70
C VAL A 465 -4.50 50.43 -31.53
N SER A 466 -5.56 50.39 -30.71
CA SER A 466 -6.39 51.55 -30.39
C SER A 466 -7.15 51.34 -29.09
N SER A 467 -7.46 52.42 -28.38
CA SER A 467 -8.37 52.40 -27.23
C SER A 467 -9.25 53.65 -27.25
N TYR A 468 -10.52 53.48 -26.91
CA TYR A 468 -11.53 54.55 -26.88
C TYR A 468 -12.48 54.36 -25.70
N THR A 469 -12.63 55.41 -24.88
CA THR A 469 -13.50 55.40 -23.71
C THR A 469 -14.73 56.29 -23.95
N THR A 470 -15.91 55.70 -23.78
CA THR A 470 -17.20 56.40 -23.81
C THR A 470 -17.76 56.53 -22.39
N ASN A 471 -18.33 57.69 -22.06
CA ASN A 471 -19.10 57.85 -20.82
C ASN A 471 -20.56 57.45 -21.09
N THR A 472 -20.96 56.26 -20.63
CA THR A 472 -22.34 55.78 -20.70
C THR A 472 -23.11 56.15 -19.44
N THR A 473 -24.13 57.01 -19.57
CA THR A 473 -25.11 57.27 -18.52
C THR A 473 -26.26 56.28 -18.62
N SER A 474 -26.25 55.26 -17.77
CA SER A 474 -27.33 54.26 -17.68
C SER A 474 -28.62 54.81 -17.04
N SER A 475 -28.53 55.98 -16.38
CA SER A 475 -29.66 56.79 -15.89
C SER A 475 -29.22 58.26 -15.82
N PRO A 476 -30.12 59.25 -16.04
CA PRO A 476 -29.80 60.67 -15.82
C PRO A 476 -29.44 61.01 -14.37
N TYR A 477 -29.77 60.13 -13.41
CA TYR A 477 -29.41 60.25 -11.99
C TYR A 477 -28.38 59.19 -11.54
N GLY A 478 -27.87 58.37 -12.46
CA GLY A 478 -26.89 57.32 -12.16
C GLY A 478 -25.45 57.83 -12.17
N PRO A 479 -24.50 57.11 -11.53
CA PRO A 479 -23.08 57.38 -11.71
C PRO A 479 -22.69 57.17 -13.18
N LYS A 480 -21.82 58.03 -13.72
CA LYS A 480 -21.29 57.88 -15.08
C LYS A 480 -20.45 56.61 -15.15
N GLN A 481 -20.88 55.62 -15.91
CA GLN A 481 -20.11 54.41 -16.16
C GLN A 481 -19.24 54.64 -17.40
N SER A 482 -17.94 54.52 -17.27
CA SER A 482 -17.00 54.60 -18.39
C SER A 482 -16.83 53.23 -19.04
N ARG A 483 -17.24 53.10 -20.31
CA ARG A 483 -17.07 51.89 -21.13
C ARG A 483 -15.86 52.09 -22.04
N THR A 484 -14.85 51.23 -21.92
CA THR A 484 -13.60 51.34 -22.69
C THR A 484 -13.46 50.19 -23.67
N GLN A 485 -13.37 50.53 -24.96
CA GLN A 485 -13.18 49.60 -26.07
C GLN A 485 -11.73 49.67 -26.54
N SER A 486 -11.02 48.54 -26.46
CA SER A 486 -9.62 48.40 -26.87
C SER A 486 -9.46 47.33 -27.94
N ILE A 487 -8.66 47.60 -28.97
CA ILE A 487 -8.30 46.62 -30.00
C ILE A 487 -6.83 46.24 -29.81
N TYR A 488 -6.57 44.95 -29.73
CA TYR A 488 -5.23 44.37 -29.60
C TYR A 488 -4.84 43.58 -30.86
N ASP A 489 -3.54 43.60 -31.19
CA ASP A 489 -2.90 42.76 -32.22
C ASP A 489 -1.89 41.86 -31.53
N VAL A 490 -2.11 40.54 -31.60
CA VAL A 490 -1.31 39.53 -30.92
C VAL A 490 -0.53 38.74 -31.96
N VAL A 491 0.79 38.78 -31.86
CA VAL A 491 1.70 37.93 -32.63
C VAL A 491 2.22 36.82 -31.74
N LEU A 492 1.84 35.58 -32.03
CA LEU A 492 2.32 34.37 -31.39
C LEU A 492 3.39 33.72 -32.27
N THR A 493 4.57 33.48 -31.72
CA THR A 493 5.65 32.70 -32.33
C THR A 493 5.83 31.42 -31.51
N LEU A 494 5.71 30.28 -32.18
CA LEU A 494 5.89 28.95 -31.59
C LEU A 494 7.18 28.31 -32.14
N LYS A 495 7.96 27.67 -31.28
CA LYS A 495 9.15 26.91 -31.66
C LYS A 495 9.08 25.48 -31.14
N ASN A 496 9.19 24.52 -32.04
CA ASN A 496 9.45 23.11 -31.71
C ASN A 496 10.96 22.86 -31.70
N TYR A 497 11.47 22.16 -30.70
CA TYR A 497 12.84 21.64 -30.61
C TYR A 497 12.89 20.10 -30.59
N LYS A 498 11.75 19.41 -30.78
CA LYS A 498 11.71 17.96 -30.90
C LYS A 498 11.99 17.52 -32.33
N ASN A 499 12.67 16.38 -32.46
CA ASN A 499 12.94 15.63 -33.69
C ASN A 499 11.68 15.02 -34.38
N ARG A 500 10.48 15.50 -34.04
CA ARG A 500 9.19 14.96 -34.50
C ARG A 500 8.13 16.05 -34.54
N PRO A 501 7.10 15.95 -35.40
CA PRO A 501 6.01 16.89 -35.42
C PRO A 501 5.21 16.87 -34.10
N VAL A 502 4.67 18.03 -33.73
CA VAL A 502 3.90 18.24 -32.50
C VAL A 502 2.64 19.04 -32.81
N LYS A 503 1.50 18.54 -32.35
CA LYS A 503 0.24 19.30 -32.30
C LYS A 503 0.30 20.29 -31.15
N VAL A 504 -0.01 21.56 -31.40
CA VAL A 504 -0.12 22.61 -30.37
C VAL A 504 -1.56 23.09 -30.31
N GLU A 505 -2.15 23.08 -29.12
CA GLU A 505 -3.48 23.65 -28.83
C GLU A 505 -3.28 24.93 -28.00
N TYR A 506 -3.73 26.07 -28.52
CA TYR A 506 -3.58 27.38 -27.89
C TYR A 506 -4.94 27.90 -27.42
N GLN A 507 -4.99 28.43 -26.20
CA GLN A 507 -6.16 28.98 -25.55
C GLN A 507 -5.79 30.26 -24.78
N GLN A 508 -6.38 31.38 -25.16
CA GLN A 508 -6.27 32.65 -24.44
C GLN A 508 -7.64 33.09 -23.92
N GLN A 509 -7.78 33.22 -22.61
CA GLN A 509 -8.96 33.74 -21.95
C GLN A 509 -8.83 35.25 -21.75
N VAL A 510 -9.73 36.03 -22.36
CA VAL A 510 -9.70 37.50 -22.29
C VAL A 510 -10.79 38.00 -21.33
N TYR A 511 -10.41 38.77 -20.31
CA TYR A 511 -11.38 39.37 -19.39
C TYR A 511 -12.00 40.65 -19.96
N GLY A 512 -13.32 40.82 -19.83
CA GLY A 512 -14.05 42.02 -20.26
C GLY A 512 -15.57 41.77 -20.29
N GLN A 513 -16.37 42.83 -20.41
CA GLN A 513 -17.83 42.76 -20.61
C GLN A 513 -18.19 42.08 -21.93
N SER A 514 -17.41 42.32 -22.98
CA SER A 514 -17.52 41.62 -24.27
C SER A 514 -16.17 41.54 -24.97
N VAL A 515 -15.91 40.39 -25.60
CA VAL A 515 -14.72 40.11 -26.39
C VAL A 515 -15.17 39.76 -27.81
N LYS A 516 -14.40 40.15 -28.83
CA LYS A 516 -14.73 39.88 -30.24
C LYS A 516 -13.46 39.70 -31.07
N LEU A 517 -13.26 38.49 -31.59
CA LEU A 517 -12.18 38.16 -32.51
C LEU A 517 -12.41 38.86 -33.87
N ILE A 518 -11.47 39.72 -34.24
CA ILE A 518 -11.46 40.41 -35.54
C ILE A 518 -10.74 39.47 -36.52
N LYS A 519 -11.52 38.68 -37.26
CA LYS A 519 -11.00 37.72 -38.23
C LYS A 519 -10.08 38.40 -39.26
N THR A 520 -8.80 38.07 -39.22
CA THR A 520 -7.88 38.30 -40.34
C THR A 520 -8.09 37.21 -41.40
N SER A 521 -7.76 37.49 -42.66
CA SER A 521 -8.01 36.57 -43.79
C SER A 521 -7.33 35.20 -43.66
N ASN A 522 -6.25 35.10 -42.88
CA ASN A 522 -5.45 33.89 -42.68
C ASN A 522 -5.55 33.33 -41.24
N SER A 523 -6.58 33.71 -40.49
CA SER A 523 -6.74 33.34 -39.07
C SER A 523 -7.21 31.89 -38.87
N ASN A 524 -6.34 31.05 -38.31
CA ASN A 524 -6.69 29.73 -37.75
C ASN A 524 -7.39 29.79 -36.37
N TYR A 525 -7.72 31.00 -35.88
CA TYR A 525 -8.31 31.22 -34.57
C TYR A 525 -9.84 31.17 -34.61
N THR A 526 -10.41 30.52 -33.59
CA THR A 526 -11.85 30.50 -33.26
C THR A 526 -12.08 31.24 -31.93
N GLN A 527 -13.34 31.60 -31.67
CA GLN A 527 -13.75 32.23 -30.42
C GLN A 527 -14.92 31.47 -29.81
N GLU A 528 -14.88 31.26 -28.50
CA GLU A 528 -15.92 30.63 -27.70
C GLU A 528 -16.13 31.47 -26.43
N GLY A 529 -17.21 32.25 -26.38
CA GLY A 529 -17.41 33.25 -25.34
C GLY A 529 -16.26 34.27 -25.29
N SER A 530 -15.61 34.40 -24.13
CA SER A 530 -14.41 35.22 -23.92
C SER A 530 -13.09 34.47 -24.18
N THR A 531 -13.14 33.23 -24.64
CA THR A 531 -11.98 32.41 -24.98
C THR A 531 -11.64 32.52 -26.46
N ILE A 532 -10.38 32.79 -26.79
CA ILE A 532 -9.82 32.66 -28.15
C ILE A 532 -9.03 31.36 -28.20
N LYS A 533 -9.31 30.50 -29.19
CA LYS A 533 -8.73 29.15 -29.33
C LYS A 533 -8.09 28.97 -30.72
N ALA A 534 -7.07 28.14 -30.82
CA ALA A 534 -6.52 27.68 -32.09
C ALA A 534 -5.79 26.34 -31.97
N THR A 535 -5.54 25.70 -33.10
CA THR A 535 -4.77 24.44 -33.18
C THR A 535 -3.79 24.50 -34.34
N PHE A 536 -2.57 24.05 -34.09
CA PHE A 536 -1.47 24.04 -35.04
C PHE A 536 -0.81 22.67 -35.07
N THR A 537 -0.14 22.36 -36.17
CA THR A 537 0.94 21.36 -36.18
C THR A 537 2.24 22.09 -36.50
N LEU A 538 3.27 21.80 -35.73
CA LEU A 538 4.65 22.17 -35.97
C LEU A 538 5.39 20.92 -36.47
N ALA A 539 6.17 21.04 -37.55
CA ALA A 539 7.12 20.01 -37.97
C ALA A 539 8.31 19.92 -36.99
N SER A 540 9.21 18.96 -37.20
CA SER A 540 10.51 18.92 -36.51
C SER A 540 11.20 20.27 -36.68
N ASP A 541 11.70 20.82 -35.58
CA ASP A 541 12.51 22.06 -35.56
C ASP A 541 11.82 23.31 -36.15
N GLU A 542 10.50 23.26 -36.42
CA GLU A 542 9.77 24.37 -37.01
C GLU A 542 9.65 25.56 -36.04
N GLU A 543 9.88 26.77 -36.57
CA GLU A 543 9.43 28.02 -35.96
C GLU A 543 8.28 28.60 -36.78
N LYS A 544 7.16 28.92 -36.13
CA LYS A 544 5.93 29.37 -36.78
C LYS A 544 5.40 30.63 -36.11
N SER A 545 5.34 31.74 -36.86
CA SER A 545 4.70 32.99 -36.42
C SER A 545 3.30 33.15 -37.02
N ILE A 546 2.35 33.59 -36.21
CA ILE A 546 0.91 33.62 -36.48
C ILE A 546 0.29 34.76 -35.68
N SER A 547 -0.66 35.49 -36.26
CA SER A 547 -1.28 36.65 -35.59
C SER A 547 -2.79 36.72 -35.70
N TYR A 548 -3.41 37.38 -34.72
CA TYR A 548 -4.84 37.64 -34.65
C TYR A 548 -5.12 38.98 -33.97
N LYS A 549 -6.24 39.59 -34.31
CA LYS A 549 -6.75 40.81 -33.67
C LYS A 549 -7.99 40.51 -32.87
N PHE A 550 -8.16 41.17 -31.74
CA PHE A 550 -9.42 41.14 -31.00
C PHE A 550 -9.77 42.49 -30.39
N GLU A 551 -11.06 42.70 -30.23
CA GLU A 551 -11.68 43.81 -29.53
C GLU A 551 -12.09 43.33 -28.14
N GLN A 552 -11.77 44.13 -27.12
CA GLN A 552 -12.14 43.94 -25.72
C GLN A 552 -12.89 45.18 -25.25
N VAL A 553 -14.02 44.97 -24.57
CA VAL A 553 -14.78 46.03 -23.91
C VAL A 553 -14.73 45.80 -22.41
N ASN A 554 -14.33 46.81 -21.67
CA ASN A 554 -14.35 46.87 -20.20
C ASN A 554 -15.35 47.93 -19.70
#